data_AF-A0A1G5D430-F1
#
_entry.id   AF-A0A1G5D430-F1
#
_cell.length_a   1.000
_cell.length_b   1.000
_cell.length_c   1.000
_cell.angle_alpha   90.00
_cell.angle_beta   90.00
_cell.angle_gamma   90.00
#
_symmetry.space_group_name_H-M   'P 1'
#
loop_
_entity.id
_entity.type
_entity.pdbx_description
1 polymer ?
#
loop_
_entity_poly.entity_id
_entity_poly.type
_entity_poly.pdbx_seq_one_letter_code
_entity_poly.pdbx_strand_id
1 'polypeptide(L)'
;MKKRKIISFIVGVTTVAMLTCGCTAIDKNADTALEFINDDLATSMTGKSDQAAEAGTLVLAEDIYKPTLDEAAASASVEETKEEEPQEQVDEDKVVMVFLGDSQIENGRDTGTDLASLVSERVPNSVAYNLGIGGTTAALEHSTTDSSLSKWDSISFNGITYSLAGKVDRDRVFQNYPTVLENMNKIDPEKVDYYFIEYGANDFFDKMPLDKTQFEGNPLHSYYEALEEGVRTLKEISPNARIILMTPFYGIYKDTNGKFLGDSYVVSYGIDTLANYARKALNVAEDLDLIDFDAMNDDKKCDLYLDTAEEYLMDGTHLTEKGRQVFARLLAHIPNFYEENEPFAYLENDIIKINEFDPDEYFMISDHKLKENYPEAYEKLKAGAYPLAREHGAGAE
;
A
#
# COMPACT_ATOMS: atom_id res chain seq x y z
N MET A 1 -54.09 -50.72 -18.92
CA MET A 1 -54.25 -50.61 -17.45
C MET A 1 -52.87 -50.58 -16.80
N LYS A 2 -52.70 -49.64 -15.87
CA LYS A 2 -51.70 -49.53 -14.79
C LYS A 2 -50.20 -49.35 -15.15
N LYS A 3 -49.76 -48.10 -14.91
CA LYS A 3 -48.40 -47.67 -14.55
C LYS A 3 -47.87 -48.43 -13.32
N ARG A 4 -46.55 -48.66 -13.25
CA ARG A 4 -45.72 -48.40 -12.05
C ARG A 4 -44.22 -48.38 -12.38
N LYS A 5 -43.54 -47.44 -11.72
CA LYS A 5 -42.11 -47.05 -11.77
C LYS A 5 -41.20 -48.09 -11.08
N ILE A 6 -39.89 -48.06 -11.42
CA ILE A 6 -38.66 -48.31 -10.60
C ILE A 6 -37.48 -47.88 -11.51
N ILE A 7 -36.79 -46.74 -11.29
CA ILE A 7 -35.65 -46.40 -10.38
C ILE A 7 -34.28 -47.00 -10.81
N SER A 8 -33.35 -46.05 -11.07
CA SER A 8 -31.86 -46.03 -10.98
C SER A 8 -30.98 -46.97 -11.81
N PHE A 9 -30.00 -46.42 -12.55
CA PHE A 9 -28.62 -46.15 -12.06
C PHE A 9 -27.74 -45.56 -13.20
N ILE A 10 -26.90 -44.58 -12.86
CA ILE A 10 -25.93 -43.89 -13.73
C ILE A 10 -24.55 -44.53 -13.53
N VAL A 11 -23.87 -44.85 -14.63
CA VAL A 11 -22.41 -45.11 -14.76
C VAL A 11 -22.05 -44.54 -16.14
N GLY A 12 -21.19 -43.54 -16.34
CA GLY A 12 -19.85 -43.37 -15.82
C GLY A 12 -18.85 -43.85 -16.88
N VAL A 13 -18.49 -43.00 -17.85
CA VAL A 13 -17.43 -43.30 -18.84
C VAL A 13 -16.42 -42.16 -18.86
N THR A 14 -15.36 -42.37 -18.08
CA THR A 14 -14.10 -41.63 -18.11
C THR A 14 -13.22 -42.25 -19.19
N THR A 15 -12.69 -41.46 -20.12
CA THR A 15 -11.66 -41.94 -21.06
C THR A 15 -10.33 -41.28 -20.71
N VAL A 16 -9.42 -42.07 -20.15
CA VAL A 16 -8.02 -41.73 -19.88
C VAL A 16 -7.20 -42.11 -21.11
N ALA A 17 -6.49 -41.16 -21.69
CA ALA A 17 -5.46 -41.43 -22.69
C ALA A 17 -4.09 -41.43 -21.99
N MET A 18 -3.51 -42.62 -21.85
CA MET A 18 -2.10 -42.78 -21.45
C MET A 18 -1.22 -42.71 -22.69
N LEU A 19 -0.21 -41.83 -22.66
CA LEU A 19 0.98 -41.93 -23.49
C LEU A 19 2.21 -41.89 -22.56
N THR A 20 3.01 -42.93 -22.68
CA THR A 20 4.23 -43.21 -21.91
C THR A 20 5.45 -42.82 -22.72
N CYS A 21 6.46 -42.25 -22.05
CA CYS A 21 7.90 -42.21 -22.37
C CYS A 21 8.52 -41.17 -21.42
N GLY A 22 9.56 -41.37 -20.62
CA GLY A 22 10.48 -42.46 -20.32
C GLY A 22 11.39 -41.95 -19.18
N CYS A 23 11.86 -42.85 -18.30
CA CYS A 23 12.58 -42.49 -17.09
C CYS A 23 14.01 -41.98 -17.34
N THR A 24 14.40 -40.92 -16.62
CA THR A 24 15.76 -40.76 -16.07
C THR A 24 15.63 -40.35 -14.61
N ALA A 25 16.32 -41.09 -13.73
CA ALA A 25 16.18 -41.04 -12.29
C ALA A 25 16.57 -39.67 -11.70
N ILE A 26 15.68 -39.11 -10.88
CA ILE A 26 15.98 -38.03 -9.94
C ILE A 26 15.80 -38.59 -8.53
N ASP A 27 16.76 -38.23 -7.68
CA ASP A 27 16.94 -38.71 -6.31
C ASP A 27 15.67 -38.59 -5.45
N LYS A 28 15.48 -39.59 -4.59
CA LYS A 28 14.42 -39.60 -3.57
C LYS A 28 14.79 -38.58 -2.49
N ASN A 29 14.33 -37.33 -2.61
CA ASN A 29 14.07 -36.38 -1.51
C ASN A 29 13.52 -35.05 -2.07
N ALA A 30 12.34 -35.09 -2.69
CA ALA A 30 11.54 -33.90 -2.92
C ALA A 30 10.08 -34.29 -2.65
N ASP A 31 9.55 -33.86 -1.52
CA ASP A 31 8.11 -33.89 -1.28
C ASP A 31 7.44 -32.94 -2.28
N THR A 32 6.44 -33.48 -2.96
CA THR A 32 5.70 -32.87 -4.07
C THR A 32 4.84 -31.71 -3.59
N ALA A 33 5.10 -30.49 -4.09
CA ALA A 33 4.15 -29.39 -4.05
C ALA A 33 2.96 -29.71 -4.97
N LEU A 34 1.73 -29.54 -4.46
CA LEU A 34 0.51 -29.69 -5.23
C LEU A 34 0.29 -28.42 -6.06
N GLU A 35 0.39 -28.56 -7.39
CA GLU A 35 0.03 -27.54 -8.36
C GLU A 35 -1.49 -27.30 -8.32
N PHE A 36 -1.92 -26.07 -8.02
CA PHE A 36 -3.28 -25.60 -8.29
C PHE A 36 -3.21 -24.44 -9.28
N ILE A 37 -3.60 -24.73 -10.52
CA ILE A 37 -3.92 -23.69 -11.50
C ILE A 37 -5.40 -23.35 -11.28
N ASN A 38 -5.68 -22.10 -10.92
CA ASN A 38 -7.05 -21.58 -10.91
C ASN A 38 -7.46 -21.26 -12.36
N ASP A 39 -8.45 -21.97 -12.89
CA ASP A 39 -8.91 -21.85 -14.30
C ASP A 39 -9.45 -20.44 -14.64
N ASP A 40 -9.83 -19.63 -13.64
CA ASP A 40 -10.31 -18.27 -13.86
C ASP A 40 -9.20 -17.26 -14.20
N LEU A 41 -7.92 -17.55 -13.87
CA LEU A 41 -6.79 -16.66 -14.19
C LEU A 41 -6.34 -16.79 -15.66
N ALA A 42 -6.64 -17.92 -16.31
CA ALA A 42 -6.26 -18.16 -17.70
C ALA A 42 -7.11 -17.37 -18.71
N THR A 43 -8.29 -16.88 -18.29
CA THR A 43 -9.28 -16.32 -19.21
C THR A 43 -9.16 -14.79 -19.37
N SER A 44 -8.48 -14.08 -18.47
CA SER A 44 -8.29 -12.62 -18.56
C SER A 44 -7.05 -12.19 -19.38
N MET A 45 -6.15 -13.09 -19.73
CA MET A 45 -4.87 -12.79 -20.40
C MET A 45 -4.91 -12.84 -21.94
N THR A 46 -6.06 -12.58 -22.58
CA THR A 46 -6.14 -12.51 -24.06
C THR A 46 -5.97 -11.09 -24.58
N GLY A 47 -4.85 -10.45 -24.21
CA GLY A 47 -4.39 -9.17 -24.74
C GLY A 47 -2.92 -9.29 -25.15
N LYS A 48 -2.62 -8.99 -26.42
CA LYS A 48 -1.32 -9.23 -27.07
C LYS A 48 -0.14 -8.49 -26.41
N SER A 49 0.84 -9.25 -25.91
CA SER A 49 2.27 -8.92 -26.00
C SER A 49 3.12 -10.20 -25.86
N ASP A 50 4.12 -10.34 -26.74
CA ASP A 50 5.01 -11.51 -26.85
C ASP A 50 6.09 -11.53 -25.75
N GLN A 51 5.69 -11.65 -24.48
CA GLN A 51 6.56 -12.04 -23.36
C GLN A 51 5.90 -13.05 -22.38
N ALA A 52 4.90 -13.80 -22.85
CA ALA A 52 4.29 -14.88 -22.07
C ALA A 52 5.14 -16.17 -22.16
N ALA A 53 6.27 -16.21 -21.43
CA ALA A 53 7.06 -17.45 -21.27
C ALA A 53 7.91 -17.49 -19.99
N GLU A 54 7.42 -16.96 -18.87
CA GLU A 54 7.78 -17.50 -17.54
C GLU A 54 6.49 -17.67 -16.75
N ALA A 55 5.87 -18.85 -16.88
CA ALA A 55 4.90 -19.30 -15.88
C ALA A 55 5.69 -19.55 -14.59
N GLY A 56 5.84 -18.49 -13.77
CA GLY A 56 6.41 -18.61 -12.45
C GLY A 56 5.59 -19.60 -11.63
N THR A 57 6.23 -20.67 -11.14
CA THR A 57 5.59 -21.63 -10.24
C THR A 57 5.19 -20.91 -8.96
N LEU A 58 3.88 -20.83 -8.68
CA LEU A 58 3.39 -20.32 -7.39
C LEU A 58 3.86 -21.22 -6.25
N VAL A 59 4.32 -20.62 -5.15
CA VAL A 59 4.68 -21.28 -3.91
C VAL A 59 3.54 -21.08 -2.92
N LEU A 60 2.79 -22.14 -2.63
CA LEU A 60 1.80 -22.11 -1.56
C LEU A 60 2.50 -22.32 -0.21
N ALA A 61 2.55 -21.26 0.60
CA ALA A 61 3.14 -21.30 1.92
C ALA A 61 2.15 -21.91 2.94
N GLU A 62 2.59 -22.92 3.70
CA GLU A 62 1.83 -23.45 4.84
C GLU A 62 2.01 -22.54 6.07
N ASP A 63 3.22 -22.05 6.27
CA ASP A 63 3.62 -21.08 7.28
C ASP A 63 4.47 -19.97 6.66
N ILE A 64 4.35 -18.76 7.21
CA ILE A 64 5.12 -17.59 6.79
C ILE A 64 5.53 -16.81 8.03
N TYR A 65 6.77 -16.35 8.06
CA TYR A 65 7.21 -15.40 9.08
C TYR A 65 6.58 -14.04 8.78
N LYS A 66 5.66 -13.62 9.66
CA LYS A 66 5.13 -12.25 9.68
C LYS A 66 6.01 -11.43 10.63
N PRO A 67 6.86 -10.52 10.13
CA PRO A 67 7.61 -9.65 11.02
C PRO A 67 6.65 -8.72 11.78
N THR A 68 6.99 -8.45 13.03
CA THR A 68 6.34 -7.40 13.84
C THR A 68 7.36 -6.30 14.08
N LEU A 69 6.98 -5.05 13.86
CA LEU A 69 7.72 -3.93 14.41
C LEU A 69 7.34 -3.85 15.89
N ASP A 70 8.32 -4.02 16.77
CA ASP A 70 8.12 -3.68 18.18
C ASP A 70 7.87 -2.17 18.23
N GLU A 71 6.69 -1.76 18.69
CA GLU A 71 6.50 -0.41 19.21
C GLU A 71 7.62 -0.19 20.23
N ALA A 72 8.42 0.86 20.07
CA ALA A 72 9.32 1.26 21.12
C ALA A 72 8.44 1.55 22.34
N ALA A 73 8.35 0.58 23.24
CA ALA A 73 7.51 0.66 24.42
C ALA A 73 7.79 1.99 25.09
N ALA A 74 6.75 2.81 25.23
CA ALA A 74 6.77 4.03 26.01
C ALA A 74 7.16 3.68 27.46
N SER A 75 8.47 3.60 27.71
CA SER A 75 9.03 3.58 29.04
C SER A 75 8.98 5.02 29.54
N ALA A 76 7.94 5.29 30.31
CA ALA A 76 7.82 6.49 31.12
C ALA A 76 9.09 6.73 31.95
N SER A 77 9.90 7.68 31.49
CA SER A 77 10.73 8.52 32.36
C SER A 77 10.71 9.93 31.78
N VAL A 78 9.56 10.59 31.90
CA VAL A 78 9.45 12.03 31.74
C VAL A 78 10.09 12.65 32.98
N GLU A 79 11.34 13.09 32.87
CA GLU A 79 11.77 14.24 33.67
C GLU A 79 10.99 15.44 33.14
N GLU A 80 10.07 15.96 33.98
CA GLU A 80 9.37 17.22 33.72
C GLU A 80 10.39 18.35 33.52
N THR A 81 10.73 18.60 32.27
CA THR A 81 11.07 19.95 31.83
C THR A 81 9.84 20.48 31.14
N LYS A 82 9.14 21.39 31.82
CA LYS A 82 8.13 22.25 31.21
C LYS A 82 8.82 23.10 30.15
N GLU A 83 8.85 22.61 28.92
CA GLU A 83 8.83 23.49 27.75
C GLU A 83 7.36 23.78 27.46
N GLU A 84 7.02 25.07 27.44
CA GLU A 84 5.73 25.53 26.93
C GLU A 84 5.71 25.19 25.44
N GLU A 85 5.00 24.14 25.06
CA GLU A 85 4.67 23.90 23.65
C GLU A 85 3.87 25.10 23.14
N PRO A 86 4.32 25.78 22.07
CA PRO A 86 3.47 26.70 21.34
C PRO A 86 2.25 25.90 20.88
N GLN A 87 1.04 26.38 21.15
CA GLN A 87 -0.13 25.94 20.40
C GLN A 87 0.19 26.18 18.92
N GLU A 88 0.48 25.12 18.16
CA GLU A 88 0.43 25.17 16.71
C GLU A 88 -1.04 25.44 16.34
N GLN A 89 -1.38 26.72 16.24
CA GLN A 89 -2.46 27.14 15.38
C GLN A 89 -2.09 26.63 13.99
N VAL A 90 -2.93 25.76 13.43
CA VAL A 90 -2.86 25.42 12.01
C VAL A 90 -2.97 26.74 11.27
N ASP A 91 -1.85 27.20 10.73
CA ASP A 91 -1.80 28.36 9.86
C ASP A 91 -2.75 28.06 8.68
N GLU A 92 -3.73 28.92 8.42
CA GLU A 92 -4.81 28.65 7.47
C GLU A 92 -4.30 28.46 6.03
N ASP A 93 -3.03 28.75 5.78
CA ASP A 93 -2.37 28.67 4.47
C ASP A 93 -1.56 27.38 4.25
N LYS A 94 -1.49 26.43 5.20
CA LYS A 94 -0.70 25.19 5.03
C LYS A 94 -1.41 24.13 4.20
N VAL A 95 -0.64 23.38 3.41
CA VAL A 95 -1.08 22.13 2.76
C VAL A 95 -1.21 21.02 3.82
N VAL A 96 -2.42 20.47 3.99
CA VAL A 96 -2.72 19.46 5.01
C VAL A 96 -2.72 18.06 4.40
N MET A 97 -1.80 17.21 4.85
CA MET A 97 -1.65 15.83 4.40
C MET A 97 -1.97 14.85 5.54
N VAL A 98 -2.70 13.77 5.27
CA VAL A 98 -3.02 12.73 6.25
C VAL A 98 -2.63 11.37 5.70
N PHE A 99 -1.83 10.63 6.46
CA PHE A 99 -1.32 9.31 6.08
C PHE A 99 -2.04 8.24 6.91
N LEU A 100 -2.67 7.29 6.23
CA LEU A 100 -3.40 6.16 6.80
C LEU A 100 -2.73 4.89 6.33
N GLY A 101 -2.50 3.95 7.25
CA GLY A 101 -1.93 2.67 6.86
C GLY A 101 -1.58 1.79 8.04
N ASP A 102 -0.70 0.83 7.79
CA ASP A 102 -0.27 -0.12 8.78
C ASP A 102 1.11 0.22 9.38
N SER A 103 1.92 -0.80 9.66
CA SER A 103 3.27 -0.63 10.17
C SER A 103 4.18 0.12 9.22
N GLN A 104 3.95 0.12 7.90
CA GLN A 104 4.79 0.90 6.96
C GLN A 104 4.64 2.41 7.15
N ILE A 105 3.40 2.84 7.38
CA ILE A 105 3.10 4.25 7.65
C ILE A 105 3.51 4.62 9.06
N GLU A 106 3.32 3.75 10.05
CA GLU A 106 3.74 4.01 11.44
C GLU A 106 5.26 4.07 11.65
N ASN A 107 6.01 3.24 10.94
CA ASN A 107 7.45 3.04 11.13
C ASN A 107 8.24 4.35 11.03
N GLY A 108 8.95 4.70 12.10
CA GLY A 108 9.78 5.91 12.17
C GLY A 108 9.11 7.11 12.85
N ARG A 109 7.84 7.02 13.25
CA ARG A 109 7.05 8.14 13.81
C ARG A 109 7.75 8.82 14.98
N ASP A 110 8.22 8.05 15.97
CA ASP A 110 8.86 8.59 17.17
C ASP A 110 10.20 9.29 16.91
N THR A 111 10.78 9.05 15.74
CA THR A 111 12.06 9.63 15.32
C THR A 111 11.90 10.73 14.26
N GLY A 112 10.67 11.00 13.80
CA GLY A 112 10.40 11.90 12.68
C GLY A 112 10.90 11.38 11.33
N THR A 113 11.18 10.07 11.22
CA THR A 113 11.67 9.44 9.97
C THR A 113 10.62 8.58 9.29
N ASP A 114 9.35 8.68 9.71
CA ASP A 114 8.23 8.07 9.01
C ASP A 114 7.93 8.76 7.68
N LEU A 115 7.17 8.07 6.83
CA LEU A 115 6.82 8.59 5.50
C LEU A 115 6.07 9.93 5.57
N ALA A 116 5.20 10.14 6.56
CA ALA A 116 4.43 11.38 6.66
C ALA A 116 5.36 12.58 6.93
N SER A 117 6.26 12.43 7.90
CA SER A 117 7.27 13.43 8.25
C SER A 117 8.20 13.72 7.06
N LEU A 118 8.77 12.68 6.45
CA LEU A 118 9.72 12.81 5.33
C LEU A 118 9.09 13.41 4.07
N VAL A 119 7.81 13.13 3.80
CA VAL A 119 7.09 13.78 2.68
C VAL A 119 6.84 15.26 3.01
N SER A 120 6.42 15.58 4.24
CA SER A 120 6.16 16.97 4.65
C SER A 120 7.41 17.85 4.56
N GLU A 121 8.59 17.32 4.89
CA GLU A 121 9.87 18.01 4.72
C GLU A 121 10.17 18.43 3.27
N ARG A 122 9.61 17.70 2.30
CA ARG A 122 9.82 17.92 0.86
C ARG A 122 8.71 18.72 0.19
N VAL A 123 7.64 19.06 0.93
CA VAL A 123 6.50 19.80 0.42
C VAL A 123 6.45 21.16 1.10
N PRO A 124 6.72 22.27 0.39
CA PRO A 124 6.71 23.62 0.95
C PRO A 124 5.40 23.94 1.67
N ASN A 125 5.53 24.60 2.83
CA ASN A 125 4.39 25.09 3.62
C ASN A 125 3.32 24.01 3.89
N SER A 126 3.76 22.82 4.29
CA SER A 126 2.87 21.68 4.56
C SER A 126 2.86 21.26 6.03
N VAL A 127 1.87 20.44 6.38
CA VAL A 127 1.81 19.66 7.61
C VAL A 127 1.31 18.26 7.28
N ALA A 128 1.88 17.24 7.93
CA ALA A 128 1.43 15.86 7.77
C ALA A 128 1.00 15.25 9.11
N TYR A 129 -0.12 14.53 9.08
CA TYR A 129 -0.61 13.75 10.22
C TYR A 129 -0.54 12.26 9.93
N ASN A 130 0.19 11.54 10.76
CA ASN A 130 0.36 10.10 10.65
C ASN A 130 -0.67 9.37 11.53
N LEU A 131 -1.58 8.63 10.89
CA LEU A 131 -2.60 7.80 11.52
C LEU A 131 -2.33 6.30 11.34
N GLY A 132 -1.13 5.90 10.91
CA GLY A 132 -0.77 4.49 10.73
C GLY A 132 -0.88 3.69 12.03
N ILE A 133 -1.24 2.42 11.96
CA ILE A 133 -1.21 1.54 13.15
C ILE A 133 -0.64 0.18 12.76
N GLY A 134 0.45 -0.21 13.39
CA GLY A 134 1.14 -1.46 13.17
C GLY A 134 0.21 -2.67 13.25
N GLY A 135 0.31 -3.53 12.24
CA GLY A 135 -0.43 -4.79 12.18
C GLY A 135 -1.90 -4.65 11.76
N THR A 136 -2.41 -3.45 11.50
CA THR A 136 -3.80 -3.26 11.06
C THR A 136 -4.00 -3.61 9.59
N THR A 137 -5.22 -4.01 9.27
CA THR A 137 -5.66 -4.36 7.91
C THR A 137 -6.56 -3.26 7.34
N ALA A 138 -6.70 -3.24 6.01
CA ALA A 138 -7.81 -2.50 5.41
C ALA A 138 -9.14 -3.19 5.71
N ALA A 139 -9.18 -4.51 5.46
CA ALA A 139 -10.34 -5.34 5.73
C ALA A 139 -10.61 -5.45 7.23
N LEU A 140 -11.89 -5.49 7.57
CA LEU A 140 -12.35 -5.77 8.93
C LEU A 140 -11.87 -7.15 9.37
N GLU A 141 -11.27 -7.24 10.55
CA GLU A 141 -10.65 -8.46 11.05
C GLU A 141 -11.68 -9.59 11.17
N HIS A 142 -11.28 -10.84 10.91
CA HIS A 142 -12.17 -12.01 11.02
C HIS A 142 -12.82 -12.16 12.41
N SER A 143 -12.17 -11.67 13.46
CA SER A 143 -12.70 -11.68 14.82
C SER A 143 -13.88 -10.74 15.03
N THR A 144 -14.05 -9.74 14.16
CA THR A 144 -15.06 -8.69 14.33
C THR A 144 -16.38 -9.13 13.73
N THR A 145 -17.28 -9.62 14.57
CA THR A 145 -18.56 -10.21 14.13
C THR A 145 -19.73 -9.23 14.10
N ASP A 146 -19.64 -8.11 14.82
CA ASP A 146 -20.65 -7.04 14.85
C ASP A 146 -20.06 -5.77 14.24
N SER A 147 -20.41 -5.50 12.98
CA SER A 147 -19.97 -4.32 12.24
C SER A 147 -20.92 -3.13 12.36
N SER A 148 -21.83 -3.13 13.35
CA SER A 148 -22.70 -1.98 13.56
C SER A 148 -21.94 -0.79 14.15
N LEU A 149 -22.15 0.40 13.58
CA LEU A 149 -21.47 1.64 14.00
C LEU A 149 -21.59 1.93 15.51
N SER A 150 -22.72 1.57 16.13
CA SER A 150 -22.95 1.82 17.56
C SER A 150 -22.10 0.95 18.49
N LYS A 151 -21.47 -0.10 17.97
CA LYS A 151 -20.61 -1.02 18.73
C LYS A 151 -19.22 -1.20 18.13
N TRP A 152 -18.95 -0.52 17.02
CA TRP A 152 -17.70 -0.62 16.29
C TRP A 152 -16.49 -0.45 17.22
N ASP A 153 -15.56 -1.39 17.22
CA ASP A 153 -14.35 -1.37 18.04
C ASP A 153 -13.08 -1.74 17.25
N SER A 154 -13.21 -2.00 15.94
CA SER A 154 -12.09 -2.25 15.04
C SER A 154 -11.31 -0.97 14.74
N ILE A 155 -9.99 -1.11 14.72
CA ILE A 155 -9.01 -0.07 14.36
C ILE A 155 -8.50 -0.20 12.92
N SER A 156 -9.10 -1.09 12.11
CA SER A 156 -8.86 -1.22 10.68
C SER A 156 -9.05 0.13 9.94
N PHE A 157 -8.71 0.16 8.65
CA PHE A 157 -8.89 1.36 7.81
C PHE A 157 -10.30 1.99 7.96
N ASN A 158 -11.35 1.18 8.01
CA ASN A 158 -12.72 1.69 8.22
C ASN A 158 -12.95 2.26 9.62
N GLY A 159 -12.29 1.73 10.65
CA GLY A 159 -12.28 2.34 11.98
C GLY A 159 -11.73 3.76 11.97
N ILE A 160 -10.60 3.97 11.29
CA ILE A 160 -9.97 5.30 11.16
C ILE A 160 -10.90 6.26 10.42
N THR A 161 -11.39 5.86 9.23
CA THR A 161 -12.23 6.75 8.40
C THR A 161 -13.59 7.03 9.04
N TYR A 162 -14.21 6.06 9.71
CA TYR A 162 -15.44 6.27 10.48
C TYR A 162 -15.23 7.18 11.68
N SER A 163 -14.06 7.12 12.34
CA SER A 163 -13.72 8.02 13.43
C SER A 163 -13.48 9.45 12.96
N LEU A 164 -12.80 9.65 11.82
CA LEU A 164 -12.67 10.97 11.19
C LEU A 164 -14.03 11.54 10.79
N ALA A 165 -14.94 10.69 10.31
CA ALA A 165 -16.30 11.07 9.95
C ALA A 165 -17.26 11.27 11.15
N GLY A 166 -16.81 11.01 12.38
CA GLY A 166 -17.68 11.06 13.57
C GLY A 166 -18.80 10.02 13.57
N LYS A 167 -18.69 8.96 12.76
CA LYS A 167 -19.66 7.85 12.68
C LYS A 167 -19.56 6.91 13.89
N VAL A 168 -18.40 6.89 14.55
CA VAL A 168 -18.11 6.07 15.74
C VAL A 168 -17.40 6.89 16.82
N ASP A 169 -17.46 6.40 18.06
CA ASP A 169 -16.77 7.00 19.21
C ASP A 169 -15.26 6.72 19.13
N ARG A 170 -14.50 7.68 18.58
CA ARG A 170 -13.06 7.55 18.38
C ARG A 170 -12.26 7.41 19.68
N ASP A 171 -12.70 8.03 20.77
CA ASP A 171 -12.01 7.94 22.07
C ASP A 171 -12.06 6.51 22.58
N ARG A 172 -13.20 5.83 22.39
CA ARG A 172 -13.36 4.41 22.73
C ARG A 172 -12.58 3.49 21.80
N VAL A 173 -12.66 3.71 20.49
CA VAL A 173 -12.03 2.85 19.48
C VAL A 173 -10.50 2.91 19.60
N PHE A 174 -9.94 4.12 19.75
CA PHE A 174 -8.50 4.36 19.74
C PHE A 174 -7.91 4.64 21.13
N GLN A 175 -8.58 4.22 22.22
CA GLN A 175 -8.12 4.46 23.60
C GLN A 175 -6.69 3.95 23.89
N ASN A 176 -6.25 2.92 23.17
CA ASN A 176 -4.91 2.33 23.31
C ASN A 176 -3.88 2.91 22.33
N TYR A 177 -4.28 3.87 21.49
CA TYR A 177 -3.44 4.50 20.46
C TYR A 177 -3.45 6.03 20.65
N PRO A 178 -2.90 6.54 21.77
CA PRO A 178 -3.02 7.95 22.14
C PRO A 178 -2.43 8.90 21.10
N THR A 179 -1.30 8.54 20.47
CA THR A 179 -0.67 9.35 19.42
C THR A 179 -1.57 9.48 18.19
N VAL A 180 -2.23 8.40 17.78
CA VAL A 180 -3.19 8.41 16.68
C VAL A 180 -4.41 9.25 17.04
N LEU A 181 -4.94 9.08 18.25
CA LEU A 181 -6.07 9.87 18.73
C LEU A 181 -5.74 11.38 18.81
N GLU A 182 -4.53 11.72 19.26
CA GLU A 182 -4.04 13.10 19.28
C GLU A 182 -3.98 13.69 17.87
N ASN A 183 -3.41 12.97 16.90
CA ASN A 183 -3.39 13.39 15.51
C ASN A 183 -4.81 13.53 14.92
N MET A 184 -5.70 12.56 15.16
CA MET A 184 -7.11 12.64 14.76
C MET A 184 -7.82 13.86 15.34
N ASN A 185 -7.46 14.31 16.54
CA ASN A 185 -8.04 15.50 17.17
C ASN A 185 -7.55 16.82 16.55
N LYS A 186 -6.41 16.81 15.86
CA LYS A 186 -5.85 17.97 15.15
C LYS A 186 -6.37 18.10 13.71
N ILE A 187 -6.91 17.03 13.15
CA ILE A 187 -7.43 17.00 11.78
C ILE A 187 -8.85 17.58 11.71
N ASP A 188 -9.01 18.58 10.87
CA ASP A 188 -10.30 19.03 10.34
C ASP A 188 -10.49 18.43 8.94
N PRO A 189 -11.37 17.43 8.75
CA PRO A 189 -11.52 16.76 7.45
C PRO A 189 -11.85 17.70 6.29
N GLU A 190 -12.57 18.80 6.53
CA GLU A 190 -12.91 19.76 5.47
C GLU A 190 -11.70 20.54 4.94
N LYS A 191 -10.60 20.56 5.71
CA LYS A 191 -9.34 21.25 5.40
C LYS A 191 -8.24 20.32 4.90
N VAL A 192 -8.48 19.01 4.81
CA VAL A 192 -7.48 18.07 4.30
C VAL A 192 -7.34 18.23 2.79
N ASP A 193 -6.12 18.43 2.31
CA ASP A 193 -5.80 18.53 0.88
C ASP A 193 -5.43 17.18 0.28
N TYR A 194 -4.74 16.34 1.06
CA TYR A 194 -4.24 15.04 0.61
C TYR A 194 -4.45 13.93 1.64
N TYR A 195 -4.98 12.79 1.19
CA TYR A 195 -4.91 11.52 1.92
C TYR A 195 -3.95 10.58 1.21
N PHE A 196 -3.04 9.97 1.95
CA PHE A 196 -2.19 8.87 1.50
C PHE A 196 -2.63 7.61 2.22
N ILE A 197 -2.99 6.56 1.47
CA ILE A 197 -3.55 5.32 2.02
C ILE A 197 -2.66 4.16 1.58
N GLU A 198 -2.11 3.40 2.54
CA GLU A 198 -1.33 2.19 2.26
C GLU A 198 -1.77 1.05 3.17
N TYR A 199 -2.26 -0.03 2.57
CA TYR A 199 -2.65 -1.26 3.26
C TYR A 199 -2.50 -2.44 2.32
N GLY A 200 -2.48 -3.67 2.85
CA GLY A 200 -2.58 -4.90 2.06
C GLY A 200 -1.60 -5.98 2.51
N ALA A 201 -0.47 -5.59 3.10
CA ALA A 201 0.49 -6.55 3.64
C ALA A 201 -0.13 -7.36 4.78
N ASN A 202 -0.75 -6.70 5.76
CA ASN A 202 -1.46 -7.38 6.83
C ASN A 202 -2.68 -8.15 6.34
N ASP A 203 -3.40 -7.64 5.32
CA ASP A 203 -4.52 -8.37 4.72
C ASP A 203 -4.07 -9.70 4.09
N PHE A 204 -2.91 -9.70 3.43
CA PHE A 204 -2.25 -10.91 2.93
C PHE A 204 -1.83 -11.85 4.06
N PHE A 205 -1.15 -11.35 5.10
CA PHE A 205 -0.72 -12.18 6.22
C PHE A 205 -1.89 -12.75 7.03
N ASP A 206 -3.01 -12.04 7.11
CA ASP A 206 -4.18 -12.44 7.87
C ASP A 206 -5.19 -13.22 7.00
N LYS A 207 -4.84 -13.46 5.72
CA LYS A 207 -5.62 -14.25 4.76
C LYS A 207 -7.01 -13.64 4.51
N MET A 208 -7.07 -12.32 4.48
CA MET A 208 -8.29 -11.58 4.18
C MET A 208 -8.66 -11.79 2.70
N PRO A 209 -9.91 -12.16 2.39
CA PRO A 209 -10.38 -12.26 1.01
C PRO A 209 -10.08 -11.00 0.19
N LEU A 210 -9.69 -11.15 -1.08
CA LEU A 210 -9.43 -10.02 -1.98
C LEU A 210 -10.71 -9.23 -2.28
N ASP A 211 -11.81 -9.95 -2.50
CA ASP A 211 -13.12 -9.35 -2.76
C ASP A 211 -14.28 -10.21 -2.24
N LYS A 212 -15.48 -9.64 -2.21
CA LYS A 212 -16.68 -10.31 -1.69
C LYS A 212 -17.11 -11.58 -2.43
N THR A 213 -16.55 -11.87 -3.61
CA THR A 213 -16.89 -13.11 -4.32
C THR A 213 -16.26 -14.34 -3.66
N GLN A 214 -15.23 -14.13 -2.83
CA GLN A 214 -14.48 -15.18 -2.17
C GLN A 214 -15.03 -15.55 -0.79
N PHE A 215 -16.03 -14.84 -0.26
CA PHE A 215 -16.68 -15.21 1.00
C PHE A 215 -18.15 -14.75 1.05
N GLU A 216 -18.97 -15.44 1.84
CA GLU A 216 -20.34 -15.01 2.14
C GLU A 216 -20.36 -14.27 3.48
N GLY A 217 -20.91 -13.05 3.53
CA GLY A 217 -21.06 -12.33 4.80
C GLY A 217 -21.01 -10.81 4.66
N ASN A 218 -20.53 -10.16 5.72
CA ASN A 218 -20.30 -8.71 5.75
C ASN A 218 -19.16 -8.34 4.78
N PRO A 219 -19.42 -7.58 3.69
CA PRO A 219 -18.42 -7.25 2.68
C PRO A 219 -17.16 -6.57 3.22
N LEU A 220 -17.21 -5.91 4.38
CA LEU A 220 -16.02 -5.28 4.95
C LEU A 220 -14.92 -6.28 5.34
N HIS A 221 -15.20 -7.59 5.38
CA HIS A 221 -14.15 -8.59 5.55
C HIS A 221 -13.36 -8.89 4.26
N SER A 222 -13.65 -8.26 3.12
CA SER A 222 -12.76 -8.29 1.96
C SER A 222 -12.01 -6.99 1.77
N TYR A 223 -10.78 -7.14 1.27
CA TYR A 223 -9.83 -6.07 1.05
C TYR A 223 -10.38 -4.98 0.12
N TYR A 224 -10.89 -5.36 -1.06
CA TYR A 224 -11.45 -4.40 -2.03
C TYR A 224 -12.60 -3.59 -1.42
N GLU A 225 -13.61 -4.26 -0.86
CA GLU A 225 -14.80 -3.60 -0.33
C GLU A 225 -14.50 -2.73 0.89
N ALA A 226 -13.52 -3.12 1.70
CA ALA A 226 -13.09 -2.32 2.83
C ALA A 226 -12.34 -1.04 2.39
N LEU A 227 -11.45 -1.14 1.40
CA LEU A 227 -10.82 0.02 0.79
C LEU A 227 -11.88 0.93 0.14
N GLU A 228 -12.81 0.36 -0.61
CA GLU A 228 -13.88 1.10 -1.27
C GLU A 228 -14.72 1.91 -0.27
N GLU A 229 -15.18 1.29 0.82
CA GLU A 229 -16.01 1.94 1.83
C GLU A 229 -15.26 3.06 2.56
N GLY A 230 -14.00 2.82 2.95
CA GLY A 230 -13.21 3.83 3.65
C GLY A 230 -12.91 5.03 2.75
N VAL A 231 -12.54 4.80 1.49
CA VAL A 231 -12.34 5.89 0.50
C VAL A 231 -13.62 6.66 0.27
N ARG A 232 -14.79 5.99 0.13
CA ARG A 232 -16.08 6.67 0.01
C ARG A 232 -16.39 7.54 1.22
N THR A 233 -16.06 7.06 2.42
CA THR A 233 -16.21 7.85 3.65
C THR A 233 -15.29 9.08 3.65
N LEU A 234 -14.03 8.96 3.23
CA LEU A 234 -13.13 10.11 3.11
C LEU A 234 -13.65 11.14 2.09
N LYS A 235 -14.11 10.70 0.92
CA LYS A 235 -14.72 11.58 -0.09
C LYS A 235 -15.97 12.30 0.41
N GLU A 236 -16.73 11.68 1.32
CA GLU A 236 -17.91 12.30 1.95
C GLU A 236 -17.52 13.48 2.85
N ILE A 237 -16.46 13.32 3.66
CA ILE A 237 -16.06 14.31 4.67
C ILE A 237 -15.02 15.32 4.17
N SER A 238 -14.34 15.00 3.06
CA SER A 238 -13.27 15.80 2.47
C SER A 238 -13.42 15.85 0.94
N PRO A 239 -14.50 16.48 0.42
CA PRO A 239 -14.83 16.41 -1.00
C PRO A 239 -13.81 17.08 -1.94
N ASN A 240 -12.92 17.92 -1.41
CA ASN A 240 -11.88 18.60 -2.17
C ASN A 240 -10.50 17.92 -2.05
N ALA A 241 -10.36 16.94 -1.14
CA ALA A 241 -9.08 16.26 -0.94
C ALA A 241 -8.75 15.37 -2.14
N ARG A 242 -7.47 15.35 -2.51
CA ARG A 242 -6.91 14.33 -3.39
C ARG A 242 -6.58 13.10 -2.56
N ILE A 243 -6.92 11.93 -3.07
CA ILE A 243 -6.66 10.66 -2.40
C ILE A 243 -5.64 9.89 -3.24
N ILE A 244 -4.51 9.58 -2.62
CA ILE A 244 -3.44 8.73 -3.14
C ILE A 244 -3.63 7.35 -2.51
N LEU A 245 -3.91 6.34 -3.34
CA LEU A 245 -3.95 4.95 -2.92
C LEU A 245 -2.65 4.26 -3.34
N MET A 246 -1.85 3.90 -2.34
CA MET A 246 -0.59 3.21 -2.50
C MET A 246 -0.83 1.70 -2.51
N THR A 247 -0.14 0.98 -3.39
CA THR A 247 -0.05 -0.48 -3.26
C THR A 247 0.80 -0.84 -2.03
N PRO A 248 0.63 -2.04 -1.44
CA PRO A 248 1.61 -2.55 -0.51
C PRO A 248 2.98 -2.64 -1.16
N PHE A 249 4.03 -2.56 -0.33
CA PHE A 249 5.41 -2.65 -0.79
C PHE A 249 5.79 -4.09 -1.16
N TYR A 250 6.68 -4.23 -2.14
CA TYR A 250 7.34 -5.50 -2.45
C TYR A 250 8.04 -6.08 -1.21
N GLY A 251 7.92 -7.39 -1.03
CA GLY A 251 8.45 -8.11 0.12
C GLY A 251 9.10 -9.45 -0.23
N ILE A 252 9.93 -9.92 0.70
CA ILE A 252 10.68 -11.17 0.67
C ILE A 252 10.27 -12.04 1.85
N TYR A 253 9.84 -13.26 1.57
CA TYR A 253 9.26 -14.14 2.56
C TYR A 253 10.11 -15.34 2.90
N LYS A 254 10.04 -15.70 4.18
CA LYS A 254 10.67 -16.87 4.78
C LYS A 254 9.64 -17.66 5.57
N ASP A 255 9.85 -18.95 5.73
CA ASP A 255 9.09 -19.75 6.68
C ASP A 255 9.49 -19.41 8.13
N THR A 256 8.80 -20.01 9.10
CA THR A 256 9.08 -19.76 10.52
C THR A 256 10.45 -20.24 10.99
N ASN A 257 11.16 -21.05 10.20
CA ASN A 257 12.52 -21.52 10.45
C ASN A 257 13.58 -20.68 9.71
N GLY A 258 13.18 -19.62 9.01
CA GLY A 258 14.06 -18.73 8.26
C GLY A 258 14.44 -19.23 6.87
N LYS A 259 13.81 -20.30 6.36
CA LYS A 259 14.03 -20.77 4.99
C LYS A 259 13.35 -19.82 4.00
N PHE A 260 14.09 -19.38 2.99
CA PHE A 260 13.54 -18.56 1.91
C PHE A 260 12.41 -19.30 1.17
N LEU A 261 11.28 -18.62 1.01
CA LEU A 261 10.10 -19.12 0.30
C LEU A 261 9.98 -18.47 -1.09
N GLY A 262 10.30 -17.19 -1.20
CA GLY A 262 10.12 -16.40 -2.42
C GLY A 262 9.74 -14.95 -2.08
N ASP A 263 9.24 -14.23 -3.08
CA ASP A 263 8.82 -12.84 -2.98
C ASP A 263 7.29 -12.66 -3.14
N SER A 264 6.85 -11.40 -3.15
CA SER A 264 5.46 -10.95 -3.34
C SER A 264 4.77 -11.43 -4.62
N TYR A 265 5.49 -11.90 -5.64
CA TYR A 265 4.91 -12.39 -6.88
C TYR A 265 4.67 -13.89 -6.88
N VAL A 266 5.52 -14.65 -6.17
CA VAL A 266 5.50 -16.11 -6.23
C VAL A 266 4.88 -16.75 -4.99
N VAL A 267 4.98 -16.12 -3.82
CA VAL A 267 4.45 -16.70 -2.57
C VAL A 267 2.97 -16.36 -2.42
N SER A 268 2.13 -17.39 -2.42
CA SER A 268 0.72 -17.33 -2.05
C SER A 268 0.54 -17.81 -0.62
N TYR A 269 -0.27 -17.10 0.17
CA TYR A 269 -0.57 -17.47 1.55
C TYR A 269 -2.08 -17.60 1.78
N GLY A 270 -2.62 -18.77 1.45
CA GLY A 270 -4.01 -19.14 1.70
C GLY A 270 -5.05 -18.53 0.76
N ILE A 271 -4.94 -17.24 0.44
CA ILE A 271 -5.84 -16.54 -0.50
C ILE A 271 -5.15 -16.33 -1.85
N ASP A 272 -4.10 -15.52 -1.87
CA ASP A 272 -3.36 -15.19 -3.08
C ASP A 272 -1.97 -14.62 -2.70
N THR A 273 -1.21 -14.12 -3.69
CA THR A 273 0.07 -13.44 -3.50
C THR A 273 -0.11 -11.97 -3.11
N LEU A 274 0.85 -11.35 -2.43
CA LEU A 274 0.76 -9.92 -2.09
C LEU A 274 0.68 -9.04 -3.36
N ALA A 275 1.30 -9.45 -4.47
CA ALA A 275 1.16 -8.75 -5.75
C ALA A 275 -0.29 -8.76 -6.29
N ASN A 276 -1.11 -9.75 -5.93
CA ASN A 276 -2.54 -9.75 -6.25
C ASN A 276 -3.34 -8.79 -5.36
N TYR A 277 -2.96 -8.62 -4.08
CA TYR A 277 -3.51 -7.54 -3.23
C TYR A 277 -3.13 -6.17 -3.79
N ALA A 278 -1.88 -5.98 -4.22
CA ALA A 278 -1.45 -4.73 -4.87
C ALA A 278 -2.29 -4.40 -6.11
N ARG A 279 -2.49 -5.37 -7.01
CA ARG A 279 -3.39 -5.20 -8.16
C ARG A 279 -4.82 -4.86 -7.74
N LYS A 280 -5.31 -5.42 -6.64
CA LYS A 280 -6.66 -5.11 -6.13
C LYS A 280 -6.75 -3.68 -5.59
N ALA A 281 -5.70 -3.14 -4.97
CA ALA A 281 -5.63 -1.73 -4.59
C ALA A 281 -5.68 -0.81 -5.83
N LEU A 282 -4.92 -1.14 -6.88
CA LEU A 282 -4.96 -0.40 -8.15
C LEU A 282 -6.37 -0.41 -8.79
N ASN A 283 -7.08 -1.54 -8.73
CA ASN A 283 -8.47 -1.60 -9.19
C ASN A 283 -9.37 -0.63 -8.40
N VAL A 284 -9.20 -0.51 -7.08
CA VAL A 284 -9.97 0.46 -6.27
C VAL A 284 -9.62 1.90 -6.68
N ALA A 285 -8.33 2.18 -6.94
CA ALA A 285 -7.89 3.49 -7.40
C ALA A 285 -8.55 3.85 -8.73
N GLU A 286 -8.57 2.92 -9.69
CA GLU A 286 -9.23 3.09 -10.99
C GLU A 286 -10.75 3.26 -10.84
N ASP A 287 -11.43 2.34 -10.13
CA ASP A 287 -12.89 2.32 -10.00
C ASP A 287 -13.43 3.55 -9.26
N LEU A 288 -12.61 4.17 -8.41
CA LEU A 288 -12.97 5.37 -7.67
C LEU A 288 -12.30 6.65 -8.18
N ASP A 289 -11.56 6.64 -9.29
CA ASP A 289 -10.87 7.82 -9.84
C ASP A 289 -9.96 8.50 -8.78
N LEU A 290 -9.01 7.72 -8.25
CA LEU A 290 -8.00 8.14 -7.29
C LEU A 290 -6.63 8.29 -7.99
N ILE A 291 -5.68 8.92 -7.31
CA ILE A 291 -4.28 8.88 -7.74
C ILE A 291 -3.70 7.55 -7.25
N ASP A 292 -3.22 6.70 -8.13
CA ASP A 292 -2.48 5.50 -7.75
C ASP A 292 -1.00 5.80 -7.50
N PHE A 293 -0.41 5.06 -6.58
CA PHE A 293 1.05 5.06 -6.38
C PHE A 293 1.52 3.61 -6.26
N ASP A 294 2.26 3.15 -7.27
CA ASP A 294 2.77 1.78 -7.31
C ASP A 294 4.10 1.63 -6.58
N ALA A 295 4.10 0.82 -5.53
CA ALA A 295 5.26 0.40 -4.75
C ALA A 295 5.59 -1.10 -4.93
N MET A 296 4.87 -1.79 -5.82
CA MET A 296 4.98 -3.23 -6.07
C MET A 296 5.43 -3.53 -7.50
N ASN A 297 4.62 -3.13 -8.49
CA ASN A 297 4.69 -3.62 -9.88
C ASN A 297 5.70 -2.86 -10.73
N ASP A 298 5.72 -3.15 -12.03
CA ASP A 298 6.74 -2.68 -12.98
C ASP A 298 6.72 -1.16 -13.19
N ASP A 299 5.60 -0.50 -12.86
CA ASP A 299 5.46 0.95 -12.96
C ASP A 299 6.07 1.69 -11.76
N LYS A 300 6.51 0.97 -10.71
CA LYS A 300 7.21 1.58 -9.57
C LYS A 300 8.47 2.30 -10.03
N LYS A 301 8.69 3.49 -9.47
CA LYS A 301 9.78 4.40 -9.83
C LYS A 301 11.07 4.17 -9.05
N CYS A 302 11.28 2.96 -8.55
CA CYS A 302 12.48 2.59 -7.82
C CYS A 302 12.92 1.16 -8.10
N ASP A 303 14.16 0.84 -7.74
CA ASP A 303 14.74 -0.48 -7.96
C ASP A 303 14.52 -1.44 -6.80
N LEU A 304 13.43 -1.34 -6.03
CA LEU A 304 13.08 -2.32 -4.99
C LEU A 304 12.70 -3.68 -5.61
N TYR A 305 13.66 -4.60 -5.61
CA TYR A 305 13.54 -5.97 -6.10
C TYR A 305 14.40 -6.91 -5.23
N LEU A 306 14.44 -8.21 -5.54
CA LEU A 306 15.17 -9.20 -4.76
C LEU A 306 16.65 -8.84 -4.53
N ASP A 307 17.33 -8.24 -5.51
CA ASP A 307 18.76 -7.91 -5.48
C ASP A 307 19.09 -6.66 -4.65
N THR A 308 18.13 -5.75 -4.47
CA THR A 308 18.27 -4.52 -3.67
C THR A 308 17.46 -4.55 -2.37
N ALA A 309 16.66 -5.59 -2.15
CA ALA A 309 15.71 -5.70 -1.04
C ALA A 309 16.36 -5.49 0.33
N GLU A 310 17.61 -5.90 0.53
CA GLU A 310 18.31 -5.71 1.82
C GLU A 310 18.63 -4.24 2.14
N GLU A 311 18.70 -3.35 1.14
CA GLU A 311 18.86 -1.92 1.35
C GLU A 311 17.52 -1.23 1.64
N TYR A 312 16.44 -1.73 1.02
CA TYR A 312 15.09 -1.20 1.17
C TYR A 312 14.35 -1.73 2.39
N LEU A 313 14.54 -2.99 2.75
CA LEU A 313 13.73 -3.73 3.72
C LEU A 313 14.57 -4.24 4.88
N MET A 314 14.15 -3.97 6.12
CA MET A 314 14.90 -4.37 7.31
C MET A 314 14.72 -5.85 7.68
N ASP A 315 13.57 -6.43 7.34
CA ASP A 315 13.17 -7.79 7.74
C ASP A 315 12.48 -8.57 6.61
N GLY A 316 12.58 -8.07 5.38
CA GLY A 316 11.89 -8.60 4.21
C GLY A 316 10.49 -8.01 3.99
N THR A 317 9.98 -7.19 4.91
CA THR A 317 8.69 -6.49 4.75
C THR A 317 8.81 -5.00 5.00
N HIS A 318 9.31 -4.58 6.16
CA HIS A 318 9.28 -3.19 6.58
C HIS A 318 10.41 -2.38 5.97
N LEU A 319 10.11 -1.17 5.50
CA LEU A 319 11.11 -0.28 4.91
C LEU A 319 12.18 0.13 5.93
N THR A 320 13.46 0.10 5.54
CA THR A 320 14.54 0.81 6.23
C THR A 320 14.31 2.33 6.17
N GLU A 321 15.03 3.11 6.98
CA GLU A 321 14.98 4.57 6.87
C GLU A 321 15.36 5.06 5.46
N LYS A 322 16.40 4.47 4.86
CA LYS A 322 16.81 4.76 3.48
C LYS A 322 15.68 4.42 2.48
N GLY A 323 15.01 3.28 2.65
CA GLY A 323 13.84 2.92 1.86
C GLY A 323 12.71 3.95 1.99
N ARG A 324 12.40 4.39 3.22
CA ARG A 324 11.39 5.43 3.47
C ARG A 324 11.77 6.76 2.82
N GLN A 325 13.05 7.16 2.85
CA GLN A 325 13.52 8.38 2.19
C GLN A 325 13.37 8.32 0.66
N VAL A 326 13.62 7.16 0.03
CA VAL A 326 13.37 6.95 -1.40
C VAL A 326 11.89 7.14 -1.73
N PHE A 327 11.00 6.46 -1.00
CA PHE A 327 9.57 6.55 -1.25
C PHE A 327 9.00 7.92 -0.90
N ALA A 328 9.51 8.59 0.14
CA ALA A 328 9.11 9.95 0.48
C ALA A 328 9.45 10.96 -0.62
N ARG A 329 10.62 10.84 -1.27
CA ARG A 329 10.96 11.66 -2.44
C ARG A 329 9.97 11.45 -3.59
N LEU A 330 9.69 10.20 -3.93
CA LEU A 330 8.76 9.86 -5.01
C LEU A 330 7.32 10.31 -4.71
N LEU A 331 6.86 10.14 -3.46
CA LEU A 331 5.53 10.58 -3.03
C LEU A 331 5.40 12.10 -3.03
N ALA A 332 6.43 12.84 -2.59
CA ALA A 332 6.39 14.30 -2.50
C ALA A 332 6.19 14.99 -3.86
N HIS A 333 6.60 14.36 -4.97
CA HIS A 333 6.34 14.88 -6.31
C HIS A 333 4.84 15.04 -6.62
N ILE A 334 3.96 14.25 -5.98
CA ILE A 334 2.50 14.35 -6.20
C ILE A 334 1.96 15.70 -5.70
N PRO A 335 2.01 16.02 -4.39
CA PRO A 335 1.55 17.32 -3.90
C PRO A 335 2.37 18.46 -4.51
N ASN A 336 3.67 18.32 -4.70
CA ASN A 336 4.47 19.37 -5.33
C ASN A 336 4.04 19.70 -6.76
N PHE A 337 3.58 18.72 -7.53
CA PHE A 337 3.00 18.98 -8.84
C PHE A 337 1.66 19.72 -8.74
N TYR A 338 0.74 19.25 -7.88
CA TYR A 338 -0.60 19.81 -7.78
C TYR A 338 -0.65 21.20 -7.12
N GLU A 339 0.29 21.48 -6.21
CA GLU A 339 0.48 22.80 -5.59
C GLU A 339 1.36 23.74 -6.44
N GLU A 340 1.70 23.33 -7.67
CA GLU A 340 2.56 24.07 -8.60
C GLU A 340 3.96 24.41 -8.03
N ASN A 341 4.49 23.63 -7.08
CA ASN A 341 5.87 23.73 -6.62
C ASN A 341 6.86 23.17 -7.67
N GLU A 342 6.43 22.16 -8.42
CA GLU A 342 7.24 21.41 -9.38
C GLU A 342 6.50 21.17 -10.71
N PRO A 343 7.23 21.04 -11.84
CA PRO A 343 6.63 20.61 -13.09
C PRO A 343 6.26 19.12 -13.05
N PHE A 344 5.17 18.74 -13.73
CA PHE A 344 4.75 17.33 -13.90
C PHE A 344 5.88 16.41 -14.37
N ALA A 345 6.81 16.94 -15.16
CA ALA A 345 7.95 16.20 -15.65
C ALA A 345 8.76 15.54 -14.52
N TYR A 346 8.82 16.15 -13.33
CA TYR A 346 9.59 15.59 -12.21
C TYR A 346 8.92 14.33 -11.67
N LEU A 347 7.60 14.40 -11.41
CA LEU A 347 6.76 13.25 -11.04
C LEU A 347 6.87 12.09 -12.05
N GLU A 348 6.92 12.40 -13.35
CA GLU A 348 6.94 11.37 -14.40
C GLU A 348 8.31 10.68 -14.55
N ASN A 349 9.42 11.41 -14.32
CA ASN A 349 10.76 10.98 -14.72
C ASN A 349 11.72 10.68 -13.57
N ASP A 350 11.38 10.97 -12.31
CA ASP A 350 12.25 10.56 -11.21
C ASP A 350 12.21 9.03 -11.08
N ILE A 351 13.38 8.40 -11.25
CA ILE A 351 13.56 6.96 -11.11
C ILE A 351 14.79 6.77 -10.23
N ILE A 352 14.60 6.17 -9.06
CA ILE A 352 15.64 6.09 -8.04
C ILE A 352 16.24 4.70 -8.01
N LYS A 353 17.57 4.64 -8.06
CA LYS A 353 18.33 3.45 -7.68
C LYS A 353 18.91 3.65 -6.30
N ILE A 354 18.63 2.74 -5.37
CA ILE A 354 18.99 2.95 -3.96
C ILE A 354 20.49 3.09 -3.72
N ASN A 355 21.33 2.46 -4.56
CA ASN A 355 22.79 2.55 -4.44
C ASN A 355 23.36 3.91 -4.89
N GLU A 356 22.61 4.67 -5.70
CA GLU A 356 22.95 6.00 -6.21
C GLU A 356 22.17 7.10 -5.46
N PHE A 357 21.25 6.71 -4.57
CA PHE A 357 20.37 7.63 -3.85
C PHE A 357 21.10 8.46 -2.79
N ASP A 358 20.93 9.78 -2.89
CA ASP A 358 21.33 10.76 -1.89
C ASP A 358 20.06 11.42 -1.31
N PRO A 359 19.78 11.27 0.01
CA PRO A 359 18.58 11.85 0.61
C PRO A 359 18.57 13.39 0.57
N ASP A 360 19.72 14.05 0.46
CA ASP A 360 19.80 15.51 0.41
C ASP A 360 19.70 16.05 -1.03
N GLU A 361 19.67 15.17 -2.04
CA GLU A 361 19.55 15.56 -3.45
C GLU A 361 18.12 15.98 -3.80
N TYR A 362 18.02 17.12 -4.49
CA TYR A 362 16.80 17.56 -5.15
C TYR A 362 16.79 17.13 -6.63
N PHE A 363 15.75 16.38 -7.03
CA PHE A 363 15.61 15.92 -8.42
C PHE A 363 15.31 17.08 -9.37
N MET A 364 16.06 17.16 -10.47
CA MET A 364 15.76 18.10 -11.55
C MET A 364 16.02 17.50 -12.92
N ILE A 365 15.15 17.83 -13.85
CA ILE A 365 15.40 17.63 -15.28
C ILE A 365 16.07 18.89 -15.84
N SER A 366 17.13 18.70 -16.61
CA SER A 366 17.83 19.81 -17.28
C SER A 366 16.88 20.66 -18.14
N ASP A 367 17.09 21.97 -18.14
CA ASP A 367 16.32 22.95 -18.94
C ASP A 367 16.18 22.57 -20.42
N HIS A 368 17.24 22.04 -21.05
CA HIS A 368 17.19 21.54 -22.43
C HIS A 368 16.12 20.45 -22.61
N LYS A 369 16.11 19.43 -21.74
CA LYS A 369 15.14 18.33 -21.78
C LYS A 369 13.73 18.81 -21.45
N LEU A 370 13.58 19.71 -20.47
CA LEU A 370 12.28 20.33 -20.18
C LEU A 370 11.74 21.08 -21.40
N LYS A 371 12.57 21.89 -22.06
CA LYS A 371 12.19 22.62 -23.27
C LYS A 371 11.82 21.72 -24.44
N GLU A 372 12.53 20.60 -24.60
CA GLU A 372 12.32 19.65 -25.69
C GLU A 372 11.05 18.81 -25.48
N ASN A 373 10.88 18.23 -24.28
CA ASN A 373 9.85 17.22 -24.01
C ASN A 373 8.61 17.79 -23.31
N TYR A 374 8.77 18.89 -22.56
CA TYR A 374 7.72 19.53 -21.75
C TYR A 374 7.69 21.06 -21.99
N PRO A 375 7.55 21.53 -23.24
CA PRO A 375 7.71 22.94 -23.58
C PRO A 375 6.81 23.88 -22.78
N GLU A 376 5.58 23.46 -22.46
CA GLU A 376 4.66 24.26 -21.63
C GLU A 376 5.14 24.41 -20.19
N ALA A 377 5.63 23.31 -19.57
CA ALA A 377 6.21 23.35 -18.24
C ALA A 377 7.48 24.22 -18.22
N TYR A 378 8.31 24.14 -19.26
CA TYR A 378 9.49 25.01 -19.37
C TYR A 378 9.12 26.51 -19.46
N GLU A 379 8.09 26.88 -20.22
CA GLU A 379 7.62 28.27 -20.26
C GLU A 379 7.07 28.72 -18.91
N LYS A 380 6.30 27.87 -18.20
CA LYS A 380 5.84 28.13 -16.83
C LYS A 380 6.99 28.31 -15.85
N LEU A 381 8.02 27.44 -15.93
CA LEU A 381 9.22 27.51 -15.10
C LEU A 381 9.93 28.87 -15.25
N LYS A 382 10.18 29.31 -16.50
CA LYS A 382 10.78 30.62 -16.78
C LYS A 382 9.93 31.79 -16.30
N ALA A 383 8.60 31.64 -16.32
CA ALA A 383 7.68 32.63 -15.79
C ALA A 383 7.64 32.68 -14.25
N GLY A 384 8.33 31.75 -13.57
CA GLY A 384 8.43 31.72 -12.12
C GLY A 384 7.38 30.85 -11.43
N ALA A 385 6.65 30.00 -12.16
CA ALA A 385 5.52 29.24 -11.61
C ALA A 385 5.93 28.19 -10.56
N TYR A 386 7.14 27.61 -10.67
CA TYR A 386 7.60 26.50 -9.83
C TYR A 386 8.64 26.98 -8.79
N PRO A 387 8.21 27.48 -7.62
CA PRO A 387 9.12 28.08 -6.63
C PRO A 387 10.19 27.10 -6.14
N LEU A 388 9.81 25.86 -5.82
CA LEU A 388 10.75 24.84 -5.33
C LEU A 388 11.80 24.48 -6.39
N ALA A 389 11.37 24.20 -7.62
CA ALA A 389 12.31 23.92 -8.71
C ALA A 389 13.31 25.07 -8.95
N ARG A 390 12.85 26.33 -8.82
CA ARG A 390 13.70 27.51 -8.99
C ARG A 390 14.67 27.74 -7.84
N GLU A 391 14.26 27.46 -6.61
CA GLU A 391 15.15 27.51 -5.44
C GLU A 391 16.37 26.62 -5.63
N HIS A 392 16.18 25.46 -6.26
CA HIS A 392 17.25 24.52 -6.58
C HIS A 392 17.95 24.78 -7.92
N GLY A 393 17.63 25.88 -8.62
CA GLY A 393 18.39 26.38 -9.77
C GLY A 393 17.83 26.03 -11.15
N ALA A 394 16.63 25.44 -11.25
CA ALA A 394 15.97 25.21 -12.54
C ALA A 394 15.57 26.53 -13.22
N GLY A 395 15.69 26.61 -14.55
CA GLY A 395 15.32 27.81 -15.31
C GLY A 395 16.30 28.98 -15.17
N ALA A 396 17.55 28.72 -14.77
CA ALA A 396 18.59 29.75 -14.57
C ALA A 396 19.37 30.11 -15.85
N GLU A 397 19.12 29.44 -16.99
CA GLU A 397 19.76 29.72 -18.29
C GLU A 397 19.25 30.97 -19.03
#